data_AF-X1PW11-F1
#
_entry.id   AF-X1PW11-F1
#
_cell.length_a   1.000
_cell.length_b   1.000
_cell.length_c   1.000
_cell.angle_alpha   90.00
_cell.angle_beta   90.00
_cell.angle_gamma   90.00
#
_symmetry.space_group_name_H-M   'P 1'
#
loop_
_entity.id
_entity.type
_entity.pdbx_description
1 polymer ?
#
loop_
_entity_poly.entity_id
_entity_poly.type
_entity_poly.pdbx_seq_one_letter_code
_entity_poly.pdbx_strand_id
1 'polypeptide(L)'
;ARLITLEAFTKDALTDQTITDELVKGTLDDDEAISRILYYSLCRAVSFYLEYIKTGERQILERVFHIIYDSVAVARDSQFVDWWWWLFCLRFLFEEYSKTSLWRQVKPFANNDDTAEKIIKKYIRCGLREAPPIIEILRSRIRYIRSRYPQPTIRRRLYKLGMALSDCETIETHREELFELFNEALSWNDWSDEKRFDLLLRISQFILELNGIRPKEVPEQWPRILSCWLKGISTIKMVESDEIKSFTNDPTTL
;
A
#
# COMPACT_ATOMS: atom_id res chain seq x y z
N ALA A 1 0.72 12.79 -12.06
CA ALA A 1 2.08 12.25 -12.12
C ALA A 1 2.99 13.13 -12.99
N ARG A 2 3.05 12.97 -14.32
CA ARG A 2 4.00 13.71 -15.20
C ARG A 2 4.05 15.23 -14.98
N LEU A 3 2.91 15.92 -14.85
CA LEU A 3 2.88 17.37 -14.61
C LEU A 3 3.47 17.76 -13.24
N ILE A 4 3.14 16.99 -12.20
CA ILE A 4 3.68 17.17 -10.83
C ILE A 4 5.19 16.93 -10.82
N THR A 5 5.65 15.91 -11.54
CA THR A 5 7.06 15.57 -11.66
C THR A 5 7.85 16.64 -12.40
N LEU A 6 7.29 17.20 -13.48
CA LEU A 6 7.90 18.31 -14.21
C LEU A 6 7.95 19.57 -13.36
N GLU A 7 6.86 19.90 -12.66
CA GLU A 7 6.79 21.04 -11.75
C GLU A 7 7.83 20.95 -10.63
N ALA A 8 8.00 19.76 -10.04
CA ALA A 8 9.03 19.51 -9.03
C ALA A 8 10.45 19.70 -9.57
N PHE A 9 10.73 19.26 -10.80
CA PHE A 9 12.05 19.43 -11.42
C PHE A 9 12.35 20.87 -11.87
N THR A 10 11.34 21.72 -12.01
CA THR A 10 11.49 23.13 -12.36
C THR A 10 11.60 24.06 -11.14
N LYS A 11 11.45 23.53 -9.92
CA LYS A 11 11.57 24.34 -8.69
C LYS A 11 13.03 24.41 -8.25
N ASP A 12 13.65 25.58 -8.43
CA ASP A 12 15.03 25.86 -7.97
C ASP A 12 15.21 25.59 -6.46
N ALA A 13 14.15 25.78 -5.66
CA ALA A 13 14.11 25.52 -4.22
C ALA A 13 14.37 24.06 -3.81
N LEU A 14 14.40 23.12 -4.77
CA LEU A 14 14.65 21.70 -4.54
C LEU A 14 16.02 21.24 -5.04
N THR A 15 16.90 22.16 -5.47
CA THR A 15 18.27 21.81 -5.86
C THR A 15 19.17 21.64 -4.64
N ASP A 16 20.13 20.71 -4.71
CA ASP A 16 21.07 20.44 -3.62
C ASP A 16 21.82 21.70 -3.18
N GLN A 17 22.16 22.58 -4.14
CA GLN A 17 22.84 23.85 -3.87
C GLN A 17 21.94 24.79 -3.06
N THR A 18 20.67 24.96 -3.45
CA THR A 18 19.74 25.84 -2.75
C THR A 18 19.43 25.31 -1.35
N ILE A 19 19.22 24.01 -1.18
CA ILE A 19 18.98 23.39 0.13
C ILE A 19 20.20 23.60 1.05
N THR A 20 21.41 23.40 0.53
CA THR A 20 22.66 23.61 1.28
C THR A 20 22.83 25.08 1.67
N ASP A 21 22.62 26.00 0.74
CA ASP A 21 22.75 27.44 0.98
C ASP A 21 21.74 27.94 2.02
N GLU A 22 20.50 27.42 2.00
CA GLU A 22 19.45 27.78 2.95
C GLU A 22 19.69 27.18 4.35
N LEU A 23 20.27 25.97 4.44
CA LEU A 23 20.72 25.37 5.70
C LEU A 23 21.87 26.16 6.33
N VAL A 24 22.90 26.52 5.54
CA VAL A 24 24.06 27.30 6.03
C VAL A 24 23.63 28.68 6.53
N LYS A 25 22.62 29.29 5.90
CA LYS A 25 22.04 30.57 6.32
C LYS A 25 21.11 30.47 7.53
N GLY A 26 20.77 29.26 7.98
CA GLY A 26 19.82 29.02 9.07
C GLY A 26 18.37 29.41 8.73
N THR A 27 18.06 29.57 7.45
CA THR A 27 16.70 29.91 6.97
C THR A 27 15.83 28.68 6.76
N LEU A 28 16.45 27.50 6.74
CA LEU A 28 15.81 26.20 6.60
C LEU A 28 16.15 25.35 7.82
N ASP A 29 15.15 24.71 8.38
CA ASP A 29 15.33 23.71 9.43
C ASP A 29 15.74 22.36 8.82
N ASP A 30 16.45 21.54 9.60
CA ASP A 30 16.93 20.23 9.20
C ASP A 30 15.77 19.33 8.76
N ASP A 31 14.64 19.40 9.48
CA ASP A 31 13.45 18.61 9.17
C ASP A 31 12.83 18.98 7.83
N GLU A 32 12.74 20.28 7.53
CA GLU A 32 12.24 20.80 6.27
C GLU A 32 13.20 20.46 5.11
N ALA A 33 14.51 20.50 5.35
CA ALA A 33 15.51 20.11 4.36
C ALA A 33 15.39 18.62 3.99
N ILE A 34 15.27 17.74 5.00
CA ILE A 34 15.07 16.30 4.79
C ILE A 34 13.78 16.05 4.01
N SER A 35 12.67 16.71 4.38
CA SER A 35 11.39 16.58 3.69
C SER A 35 11.49 16.98 2.21
N ARG A 36 12.20 18.06 1.87
CA ARG A 36 12.45 18.48 0.48
C ARG A 36 13.29 17.48 -0.30
N ILE A 37 14.34 16.93 0.30
CA ILE A 37 15.20 15.91 -0.31
C ILE A 37 14.38 14.64 -0.62
N LEU A 38 13.55 14.19 0.32
CA LEU A 38 12.68 13.02 0.16
C LEU A 38 11.63 13.25 -0.94
N TYR A 39 11.01 14.43 -0.98
CA TYR A 39 10.05 14.80 -2.03
C TYR A 39 10.69 14.80 -3.43
N TYR A 40 11.88 15.38 -3.57
CA TYR A 40 12.60 15.41 -4.85
C TYR A 40 13.01 14.00 -5.29
N SER A 41 13.55 13.21 -4.36
CA SER A 41 13.94 11.82 -4.59
C SER A 41 12.75 10.96 -5.03
N LEU A 42 11.60 11.13 -4.38
CA LEU A 42 10.36 10.48 -4.78
C LEU A 42 9.95 10.85 -6.22
N CYS A 43 9.94 12.14 -6.54
CA CYS A 43 9.60 12.60 -7.89
C CYS A 43 10.53 11.99 -8.94
N ARG A 44 11.82 11.89 -8.63
CA ARG A 44 12.84 11.28 -9.49
C ARG A 44 12.65 9.78 -9.67
N ALA A 45 12.37 9.05 -8.60
CA ALA A 45 12.06 7.63 -8.65
C ALA A 45 10.81 7.37 -9.52
N VAL A 46 9.73 8.14 -9.34
CA VAL A 46 8.52 8.02 -10.16
C VAL A 46 8.79 8.34 -11.62
N SER A 47 9.61 9.35 -11.92
CA SER A 47 9.99 9.71 -13.30
C SER A 47 10.70 8.56 -14.01
N PHE A 48 11.75 8.02 -13.38
CA PHE A 48 12.50 6.88 -13.93
C PHE A 48 11.63 5.64 -14.05
N TYR A 49 10.73 5.39 -13.09
CA TYR A 49 9.83 4.26 -13.13
C TYR A 49 8.84 4.34 -14.30
N LEU A 50 8.28 5.53 -14.57
CA LEU A 50 7.44 5.77 -15.74
C LEU A 50 8.20 5.57 -17.05
N GLU A 51 9.50 5.87 -17.08
CA GLU A 51 10.34 5.61 -18.24
C GLU A 51 10.60 4.11 -18.43
N TYR A 52 10.90 3.38 -17.35
CA TYR A 52 11.00 1.92 -17.40
C TYR A 52 9.73 1.25 -17.92
N ILE A 53 8.54 1.73 -17.56
CA ILE A 53 7.28 1.19 -18.08
C ILE A 53 7.24 1.28 -19.63
N LYS A 54 7.79 2.36 -20.21
CA LYS A 54 7.81 2.57 -21.66
C LYS A 54 8.90 1.79 -22.37
N THR A 55 10.11 1.77 -21.79
CA THR A 55 11.31 1.25 -22.48
C THR A 55 11.62 -0.20 -22.12
N GLY A 56 11.20 -0.66 -20.94
CA GLY A 56 11.57 -1.96 -20.39
C GLY A 56 13.03 -2.06 -19.94
N GLU A 57 13.78 -0.95 -19.97
CA GLU A 57 15.21 -0.94 -19.65
C GLU A 57 15.47 -1.17 -18.16
N ARG A 58 16.06 -2.32 -17.83
CA ARG A 58 16.25 -2.75 -16.45
C ARG A 58 17.19 -1.85 -15.64
N GLN A 59 18.18 -1.23 -16.29
CA GLN A 59 19.11 -0.30 -15.62
C GLN A 59 18.38 0.92 -15.04
N ILE A 60 17.31 1.38 -15.70
CA ILE A 60 16.47 2.48 -15.21
C ILE A 60 15.72 2.04 -13.96
N LEU A 61 15.17 0.82 -13.97
CA LEU A 61 14.47 0.26 -12.80
C LEU A 61 15.41 0.04 -11.60
N GLU A 62 16.64 -0.40 -11.83
CA GLU A 62 17.64 -0.55 -10.76
C GLU A 62 17.93 0.81 -10.10
N ARG A 63 18.02 1.89 -10.89
CA ARG A 63 18.16 3.25 -10.35
C ARG A 63 16.94 3.69 -9.53
N VAL A 64 15.72 3.34 -9.95
CA VAL A 64 14.50 3.59 -9.16
C VAL A 64 14.61 2.94 -7.79
N PHE A 65 15.02 1.66 -7.75
CA PHE A 65 15.14 0.94 -6.50
C PHE A 65 16.21 1.56 -5.60
N HIS A 66 17.40 1.89 -6.11
CA HIS A 66 18.41 2.59 -5.31
C HIS A 66 17.87 3.85 -4.64
N ILE A 67 17.23 4.74 -5.42
CA ILE A 67 16.67 5.98 -4.88
C ILE A 67 15.63 5.69 -3.79
N ILE A 68 14.72 4.75 -4.03
CA ILE A 68 13.67 4.42 -3.06
C ILE A 68 14.25 3.76 -1.79
N TYR A 69 15.21 2.83 -1.92
CA TYR A 69 15.84 2.18 -0.78
C TYR A 69 16.58 3.18 0.11
N ASP A 70 17.36 4.07 -0.50
CA ASP A 70 18.09 5.12 0.21
C ASP A 70 17.10 6.10 0.87
N SER A 71 16.03 6.50 0.17
CA SER A 71 15.01 7.40 0.72
C SER A 71 14.25 6.77 1.90
N VAL A 72 13.95 5.46 1.85
CA VAL A 72 13.32 4.75 2.98
C VAL A 72 14.26 4.70 4.17
N ALA A 73 15.57 4.48 3.95
CA ALA A 73 16.56 4.48 5.02
C ALA A 73 16.66 5.85 5.69
N VAL A 74 16.77 6.92 4.90
CA VAL A 74 16.79 8.31 5.40
C VAL A 74 15.52 8.63 6.19
N ALA A 75 14.32 8.33 5.64
CA ALA A 75 13.07 8.59 6.34
C ALA A 75 12.96 7.83 7.67
N ARG A 76 13.46 6.59 7.73
CA ARG A 76 13.50 5.79 8.96
C ARG A 76 14.46 6.37 9.98
N ASP A 77 15.69 6.66 9.56
CA ASP A 77 16.77 7.08 10.45
C ASP A 77 16.49 8.50 11.01
N SER A 78 15.80 9.34 10.24
CA SER A 78 15.31 10.66 10.66
C SER A 78 13.92 10.65 11.32
N GLN A 79 13.29 9.48 11.54
CA GLN A 79 11.97 9.32 12.17
C GLN A 79 10.79 10.01 11.45
N PHE A 80 10.86 10.23 10.14
CA PHE A 80 9.76 10.76 9.32
C PHE A 80 8.78 9.64 8.95
N VAL A 81 7.85 9.34 9.86
CA VAL A 81 6.89 8.24 9.74
C VAL A 81 6.05 8.32 8.46
N ASP A 82 5.57 9.51 8.10
CA ASP A 82 4.72 9.72 6.93
C ASP A 82 5.47 9.42 5.62
N TRP A 83 6.69 9.96 5.50
CA TRP A 83 7.56 9.70 4.35
C TRP A 83 7.95 8.24 4.24
N TRP A 84 8.25 7.62 5.38
CA TRP A 84 8.57 6.20 5.44
C TRP A 84 7.43 5.35 4.85
N TRP A 85 6.19 5.60 5.26
CA TRP A 85 5.02 4.88 4.75
C TRP A 85 4.82 5.07 3.24
N TRP A 86 4.93 6.29 2.73
CA TRP A 86 4.80 6.56 1.31
C TRP A 86 5.85 5.85 0.47
N LEU A 87 7.12 5.97 0.86
CA LEU A 87 8.24 5.37 0.15
C LEU A 87 8.21 3.85 0.24
N PHE A 88 7.81 3.30 1.40
CA PHE A 88 7.62 1.86 1.60
C PHE A 88 6.51 1.32 0.69
N CYS A 89 5.34 1.95 0.65
CA CYS A 89 4.25 1.54 -0.24
C CYS A 89 4.67 1.55 -1.72
N LEU A 90 5.38 2.60 -2.14
CA LEU A 90 5.86 2.71 -3.52
C LEU A 90 6.91 1.67 -3.87
N ARG A 91 7.82 1.36 -2.93
CA ARG A 91 8.76 0.25 -3.08
C ARG A 91 8.03 -1.05 -3.40
N PHE A 92 7.03 -1.42 -2.61
CA PHE A 92 6.24 -2.63 -2.84
C PHE A 92 5.55 -2.61 -4.21
N LEU A 93 4.95 -1.48 -4.58
CA LEU A 93 4.29 -1.34 -5.87
C LEU A 93 5.26 -1.52 -7.05
N PHE A 94 6.46 -0.93 -6.98
CA PHE A 94 7.48 -1.05 -8.01
C PHE A 94 8.07 -2.45 -8.09
N GLU A 95 8.28 -3.11 -6.94
CA GLU A 95 8.75 -4.49 -6.88
C GLU A 95 7.74 -5.48 -7.46
N GLU A 96 6.46 -5.36 -7.11
CA GLU A 96 5.42 -6.26 -7.60
C GLU A 96 5.19 -6.08 -9.11
N TYR A 97 5.18 -4.85 -9.60
CA TYR A 97 5.15 -4.62 -11.04
C TYR A 97 6.40 -5.18 -11.72
N SER A 98 7.59 -5.00 -11.17
CA SER A 98 8.83 -5.58 -11.72
C SER A 98 8.77 -7.11 -11.86
N LYS A 99 8.18 -7.80 -10.88
CA LYS A 99 8.00 -9.26 -10.91
C LYS A 99 6.98 -9.69 -11.95
N THR A 100 5.94 -8.91 -12.15
CA THR A 100 4.80 -9.25 -13.00
C THR A 100 4.83 -8.57 -14.37
N SER A 101 5.81 -7.70 -14.64
CA SER A 101 5.81 -6.84 -15.83
C SER A 101 5.85 -7.66 -17.11
N LEU A 102 5.15 -7.13 -18.12
CA LEU A 102 5.19 -7.69 -19.47
C LEU A 102 6.65 -7.83 -19.94
N TRP A 103 7.49 -6.82 -19.70
CA TRP A 103 8.90 -6.83 -20.06
C TRP A 103 9.67 -8.03 -19.48
N ARG A 104 9.37 -8.43 -18.24
CA ARG A 104 9.99 -9.60 -17.61
C ARG A 104 9.46 -10.91 -18.19
N GLN A 105 8.17 -10.99 -18.44
CA GLN A 105 7.53 -12.17 -19.03
C GLN A 105 7.91 -12.39 -20.51
N VAL A 106 8.22 -11.29 -21.20
CA VAL A 106 8.59 -11.26 -22.61
C VAL A 106 10.08 -11.45 -22.84
N LYS A 107 10.94 -11.18 -21.84
CA LYS A 107 12.40 -11.34 -21.92
C LYS A 107 12.86 -12.69 -22.50
N PRO A 108 12.25 -13.85 -22.19
CA PRO A 108 12.62 -15.13 -22.80
C PRO A 108 12.44 -15.16 -24.33
N PHE A 109 11.50 -14.38 -24.87
CA PHE A 109 11.27 -14.26 -26.30
C PHE A 109 12.24 -13.31 -26.99
N ALA A 110 12.89 -12.40 -26.25
CA ALA A 110 13.84 -11.40 -26.76
C ALA A 110 15.22 -11.95 -27.13
N ASN A 111 15.52 -13.20 -26.77
CA ASN A 111 16.85 -13.81 -26.99
C ASN A 111 17.07 -14.31 -28.42
N ASN A 112 16.07 -14.29 -29.30
CA ASN A 112 16.17 -14.75 -30.69
C ASN A 112 15.71 -13.67 -31.68
N ASP A 113 16.68 -12.90 -32.20
CA ASP A 113 16.61 -12.05 -33.41
C ASP A 113 15.41 -11.08 -33.58
N ASP A 114 15.46 -10.27 -34.65
CA ASP A 114 14.47 -9.30 -35.16
C ASP A 114 12.98 -9.73 -35.08
N THR A 115 12.75 -11.03 -34.93
CA THR A 115 11.45 -11.69 -34.72
C THR A 115 10.85 -11.35 -33.37
N ALA A 116 11.65 -11.24 -32.32
CA ALA A 116 11.18 -10.95 -30.96
C ALA A 116 10.56 -9.55 -30.87
N GLU A 117 11.24 -8.53 -31.40
CA GLU A 117 10.72 -7.17 -31.41
C GLU A 117 9.42 -7.07 -32.22
N LYS A 118 9.33 -7.80 -33.35
CA LYS A 118 8.08 -7.94 -34.12
C LYS A 118 6.98 -8.62 -33.33
N ILE A 119 7.26 -9.71 -32.60
CA ILE A 119 6.29 -10.43 -31.77
C ILE A 119 5.79 -9.55 -30.64
N ILE A 120 6.67 -8.80 -29.99
CA ILE A 120 6.33 -7.88 -28.89
C ILE A 120 5.47 -6.73 -29.41
N LYS A 121 5.88 -6.08 -30.50
CA LYS A 121 5.08 -5.02 -31.14
C LYS A 121 3.73 -5.56 -31.61
N LYS A 122 3.67 -6.79 -32.12
CA LYS A 122 2.42 -7.46 -32.52
C LYS A 122 1.56 -7.78 -31.30
N TYR A 123 2.12 -8.29 -30.22
CA TYR A 123 1.41 -8.57 -28.97
C TYR A 123 0.83 -7.30 -28.35
N ILE A 124 1.62 -6.22 -28.24
CA ILE A 124 1.15 -4.91 -27.75
C ILE A 124 0.04 -4.37 -28.65
N ARG A 125 0.22 -4.42 -29.99
CA ARG A 125 -0.81 -3.97 -30.95
C ARG A 125 -2.08 -4.81 -30.89
N CYS A 126 -1.97 -6.12 -30.68
CA CYS A 126 -3.12 -7.02 -30.50
C CYS A 126 -3.83 -6.75 -29.17
N GLY A 127 -3.10 -6.57 -28.07
CA GLY A 127 -3.69 -6.20 -26.76
C GLY A 127 -4.37 -4.84 -26.74
N LEU A 128 -3.97 -3.92 -27.63
CA LEU A 128 -4.62 -2.61 -27.82
C LEU A 128 -5.82 -2.63 -28.78
N ARG A 129 -5.94 -3.63 -29.67
CA ARG A 129 -6.98 -3.69 -30.72
C ARG A 129 -8.03 -4.77 -30.50
N GLU A 130 -7.66 -5.87 -29.84
CA GLU A 130 -8.54 -7.00 -29.57
C GLU A 130 -8.60 -7.25 -28.06
N ALA A 131 -9.77 -7.59 -27.54
CA ALA A 131 -9.92 -7.91 -26.13
C ALA A 131 -9.18 -9.24 -25.85
N PRO A 132 -8.04 -9.24 -25.13
CA PRO A 132 -7.13 -10.39 -25.04
C PRO A 132 -7.76 -11.65 -24.43
N PRO A 133 -7.33 -12.88 -24.76
CA PRO A 133 -7.79 -14.08 -24.07
C PRO A 133 -7.34 -14.07 -22.59
N ILE A 134 -8.15 -14.72 -21.74
CA ILE A 134 -8.22 -14.55 -20.29
C ILE A 134 -6.96 -15.11 -19.61
N ILE A 135 -6.00 -14.24 -19.23
CA ILE A 135 -4.99 -14.51 -18.18
C ILE A 135 -4.79 -13.26 -17.30
N GLU A 136 -5.78 -12.38 -17.20
CA GLU A 136 -5.68 -11.21 -16.32
C GLU A 136 -6.64 -11.35 -15.15
N ILE A 137 -6.07 -11.41 -13.94
CA ILE A 137 -6.79 -11.37 -12.66
C ILE A 137 -7.82 -10.22 -12.67
N LEU A 138 -7.47 -9.08 -13.26
CA LEU A 138 -8.35 -7.92 -13.43
C LEU A 138 -9.56 -8.22 -14.33
N ARG A 139 -9.38 -8.96 -15.43
CA ARG A 139 -10.48 -9.32 -16.32
C ARG A 139 -11.36 -10.43 -15.75
N SER A 140 -10.78 -11.41 -15.06
CA SER A 140 -11.52 -12.42 -14.30
C SER A 140 -12.36 -11.75 -13.20
N ARG A 141 -11.78 -10.77 -12.50
CA ARG A 141 -12.48 -9.92 -11.52
C ARG A 141 -13.60 -9.10 -12.17
N ILE A 142 -13.34 -8.43 -13.28
CA ILE A 142 -14.36 -7.65 -14.02
C ILE A 142 -15.48 -8.55 -14.53
N ARG A 143 -15.17 -9.74 -15.04
CA ARG A 143 -16.17 -10.71 -15.52
C ARG A 143 -17.01 -11.24 -14.37
N TYR A 144 -16.38 -11.63 -13.26
CA TYR A 144 -17.06 -12.07 -12.05
C TYR A 144 -18.01 -10.98 -11.53
N ILE A 145 -17.49 -9.76 -11.33
CA ILE A 145 -18.28 -8.60 -10.88
C ILE A 145 -19.44 -8.32 -11.85
N ARG A 146 -19.20 -8.34 -13.17
CA ARG A 146 -20.27 -8.12 -14.18
C ARG A 146 -21.31 -9.23 -14.21
N SER A 147 -20.91 -10.48 -13.98
CA SER A 147 -21.82 -11.63 -14.03
C SER A 147 -22.72 -11.72 -12.79
N ARG A 148 -22.20 -11.33 -11.62
CA ARG A 148 -22.88 -11.46 -10.33
C ARG A 148 -23.61 -10.19 -9.91
N TYR A 149 -23.16 -9.02 -10.36
CA TYR A 149 -23.74 -7.72 -10.00
C TYR A 149 -24.23 -6.97 -11.25
N PRO A 150 -25.51 -7.09 -11.62
CA PRO A 150 -26.06 -6.43 -12.80
C PRO A 150 -26.10 -4.90 -12.66
N GLN A 151 -26.25 -4.39 -11.43
CA GLN A 151 -26.38 -2.95 -11.16
C GLN A 151 -25.05 -2.19 -11.41
N PRO A 152 -25.04 -1.14 -12.26
CA PRO A 152 -23.83 -0.35 -12.55
C PRO A 152 -23.20 0.35 -11.32
N THR A 153 -24.02 0.76 -10.36
CA THR A 153 -23.60 1.47 -9.14
C THR A 153 -22.72 0.60 -8.24
N ILE A 154 -23.16 -0.64 -7.99
CA ILE A 154 -22.42 -1.63 -7.17
C ILE A 154 -21.11 -2.00 -7.85
N ARG A 155 -21.12 -2.24 -9.17
CA ARG A 155 -19.90 -2.55 -9.94
C ARG A 155 -18.85 -1.46 -9.82
N ARG A 156 -19.24 -0.18 -9.92
CA ARG A 156 -18.32 0.96 -9.77
C ARG A 156 -17.68 1.02 -8.38
N ARG A 157 -18.36 0.58 -7.32
CA ARG A 157 -17.79 0.48 -5.97
C ARG A 157 -16.77 -0.65 -5.89
N LEU A 158 -17.15 -1.85 -6.32
CA LEU A 158 -16.29 -3.05 -6.31
C LEU A 158 -15.01 -2.90 -7.16
N TYR A 159 -15.04 -2.08 -8.23
CA TYR A 159 -13.86 -1.75 -9.01
C TYR A 159 -12.90 -0.78 -8.31
N LYS A 160 -13.43 0.08 -7.43
CA LYS A 160 -12.61 1.05 -6.67
C LYS A 160 -11.93 0.42 -5.46
N LEU A 161 -12.48 -0.68 -4.94
CA LEU A 161 -11.89 -1.44 -3.84
C LEU A 161 -10.71 -2.27 -4.35
N GLY A 162 -9.51 -2.01 -3.82
CA GLY A 162 -8.27 -2.73 -4.17
C GLY A 162 -8.08 -4.09 -3.47
N MET A 163 -9.07 -4.55 -2.71
CA MET A 163 -9.00 -5.76 -1.88
C MET A 163 -9.49 -7.01 -2.62
N ALA A 164 -9.33 -8.19 -2.01
CA ALA A 164 -9.88 -9.45 -2.54
C ALA A 164 -11.42 -9.35 -2.72
N LEU A 165 -11.95 -10.08 -3.71
CA LEU A 165 -13.40 -10.04 -3.99
C LEU A 165 -14.23 -10.55 -2.82
N SER A 166 -13.78 -11.60 -2.15
CA SER A 166 -14.40 -12.12 -0.92
C SER A 166 -14.57 -11.02 0.13
N ASP A 167 -13.54 -10.21 0.32
CA ASP A 167 -13.52 -9.16 1.33
C ASP A 167 -14.39 -7.97 0.90
N CYS A 168 -14.45 -7.68 -0.41
CA CYS A 168 -15.38 -6.70 -0.95
C CYS A 168 -16.84 -7.13 -0.76
N GLU A 169 -17.12 -8.43 -0.89
CA GLU A 169 -18.44 -9.00 -0.61
C GLU A 169 -18.77 -8.88 0.88
N THR A 170 -17.83 -9.20 1.78
CA THR A 170 -17.98 -9.02 3.24
C THR A 170 -18.27 -7.56 3.60
N ILE A 171 -17.57 -6.59 2.98
CA ILE A 171 -17.80 -5.15 3.20
C ILE A 171 -19.17 -4.70 2.71
N GLU A 172 -19.61 -5.15 1.54
CA GLU A 172 -20.95 -4.78 1.04
C GLU A 172 -22.07 -5.41 1.89
N THR A 173 -21.86 -6.61 2.44
CA THR A 173 -22.81 -7.24 3.37
C THR A 173 -22.94 -6.43 4.67
N HIS A 174 -21.83 -5.96 5.24
CA HIS A 174 -21.83 -5.18 6.49
C HIS A 174 -21.90 -3.65 6.26
N ARG A 175 -22.26 -3.20 5.06
CA ARG A 175 -22.18 -1.78 4.67
C ARG A 175 -22.91 -0.84 5.63
N GLU A 176 -24.12 -1.22 6.04
CA GLU A 176 -24.96 -0.39 6.91
C GLU A 176 -24.38 -0.32 8.32
N GLU A 177 -23.92 -1.44 8.85
CA GLU A 177 -23.22 -1.49 10.15
C GLU A 177 -21.93 -0.66 10.14
N LEU A 178 -21.12 -0.76 9.07
CA LEU A 178 -19.92 0.05 8.90
C LEU A 178 -20.25 1.53 8.81
N PHE A 179 -21.31 1.88 8.08
CA PHE A 179 -21.75 3.27 7.96
C PHE A 179 -22.14 3.83 9.32
N GLU A 180 -22.91 3.09 10.13
CA GLU A 180 -23.26 3.51 11.49
C GLU A 180 -22.02 3.61 12.37
N LEU A 181 -21.09 2.66 12.33
CA LEU A 181 -19.81 2.72 13.06
C LEU A 181 -19.02 4.00 12.73
N PHE A 182 -18.88 4.34 11.45
CA PHE A 182 -18.17 5.56 11.04
C PHE A 182 -18.95 6.84 11.35
N ASN A 183 -20.29 6.79 11.30
CA ASN A 183 -21.15 7.91 11.64
C ASN A 183 -21.10 8.20 13.16
N GLU A 184 -21.15 7.15 14.00
CA GLU A 184 -20.91 7.26 15.43
C GLU A 184 -19.53 7.91 15.68
N ALA A 185 -18.49 7.47 14.97
CA ALA A 185 -17.12 7.99 15.11
C ALA A 185 -16.97 9.50 14.80
N LEU A 186 -17.94 10.17 14.16
CA LEU A 186 -17.86 11.62 13.93
C LEU A 186 -17.84 12.42 15.24
N SER A 187 -18.43 11.89 16.31
CA SER A 187 -18.41 12.50 17.65
C SER A 187 -17.23 12.04 18.52
N TRP A 188 -16.18 11.48 17.91
CA TRP A 188 -15.02 10.88 18.60
C TRP A 188 -14.41 11.78 19.69
N ASN A 189 -14.30 13.09 19.43
CA ASN A 189 -13.67 14.03 20.35
C ASN A 189 -14.48 14.26 21.63
N ASP A 190 -15.80 14.03 21.59
CA ASP A 190 -16.72 14.30 22.71
C ASP A 190 -16.96 13.06 23.60
N TRP A 191 -16.35 11.93 23.26
CA TRP A 191 -16.58 10.65 23.93
C TRP A 191 -15.65 10.39 25.11
N SER A 192 -16.14 9.58 26.05
CA SER A 192 -15.28 8.95 27.05
C SER A 192 -14.34 7.93 26.41
N ASP A 193 -13.23 7.66 27.08
CA ASP A 193 -12.25 6.69 26.60
C ASP A 193 -12.84 5.28 26.50
N GLU A 194 -13.77 4.88 27.37
CA GLU A 194 -14.42 3.56 27.26
C GLU A 194 -15.21 3.41 25.97
N LYS A 195 -15.92 4.47 25.55
CA LYS A 195 -16.72 4.46 24.33
C LYS A 195 -15.82 4.44 23.08
N ARG A 196 -14.67 5.11 23.13
CA ARG A 196 -13.64 5.03 22.08
C ARG A 196 -13.07 3.62 21.97
N PHE A 197 -12.78 2.98 23.10
CA PHE A 197 -12.24 1.62 23.10
C PHE A 197 -13.24 0.59 22.58
N ASP A 198 -14.52 0.71 22.93
CA ASP A 198 -15.58 -0.16 22.41
C ASP A 198 -15.73 -0.04 20.88
N LEU A 199 -15.71 1.20 20.35
CA LEU A 199 -15.75 1.41 18.90
C LEU A 199 -14.53 0.77 18.21
N LEU A 200 -13.33 0.95 18.75
CA LEU A 200 -12.11 0.33 18.19
C LEU A 200 -12.17 -1.20 18.23
N LEU A 201 -12.77 -1.80 19.26
CA LEU A 201 -12.98 -3.24 19.33
C LEU A 201 -13.94 -3.73 18.25
N ARG A 202 -15.08 -3.05 18.06
CA ARG A 202 -16.08 -3.37 17.01
C ARG A 202 -15.47 -3.25 15.61
N ILE A 203 -14.70 -2.19 15.34
CA ILE A 203 -13.97 -2.02 14.08
C ILE A 203 -12.96 -3.15 13.88
N SER A 204 -12.21 -3.51 14.93
CA SER A 204 -11.20 -4.58 14.85
C SER A 204 -11.82 -5.95 14.60
N GLN A 205 -13.01 -6.21 15.15
CA GLN A 205 -13.77 -7.44 14.89
C GLN A 205 -14.09 -7.58 13.41
N PHE A 206 -14.62 -6.52 12.80
CA PHE A 206 -14.90 -6.49 11.37
C PHE A 206 -13.62 -6.65 10.52
N ILE A 207 -12.54 -5.96 10.88
CA ILE A 207 -11.26 -6.06 10.14
C ILE A 207 -10.72 -7.49 10.15
N LEU A 208 -10.86 -8.21 11.26
CA LEU A 208 -10.42 -9.60 11.40
C LEU A 208 -11.29 -10.60 10.62
N GLU A 209 -12.44 -10.20 10.08
CA GLU A 209 -13.22 -11.02 9.14
C GLU A 209 -12.70 -10.93 7.69
N LEU A 210 -11.87 -9.91 7.38
CA LEU A 210 -11.34 -9.71 6.03
C LEU A 210 -10.13 -10.60 5.79
N ASN A 211 -10.20 -11.49 4.80
CA ASN A 211 -9.18 -12.51 4.56
C ASN A 211 -7.82 -11.92 4.15
N GLY A 212 -7.83 -10.76 3.48
CA GLY A 212 -6.62 -10.05 3.09
C GLY A 212 -5.89 -9.37 4.25
N ILE A 213 -6.55 -9.18 5.41
CA ILE A 213 -6.00 -8.44 6.55
C ILE A 213 -5.83 -9.35 7.78
N ARG A 214 -6.74 -10.31 7.98
CA ARG A 214 -6.72 -11.23 9.11
C ARG A 214 -5.38 -11.96 9.20
N PRO A 215 -4.71 -11.94 10.38
CA PRO A 215 -3.55 -12.79 10.64
C PRO A 215 -3.88 -14.27 10.49
N LYS A 216 -2.89 -15.09 10.11
CA LYS A 216 -3.08 -16.54 9.94
C LYS A 216 -3.62 -17.23 11.20
N GLU A 217 -3.17 -16.76 12.36
CA GLU A 217 -3.56 -17.25 13.67
C GLU A 217 -4.04 -16.06 14.50
N VAL A 218 -5.29 -16.14 14.98
CA VAL A 218 -5.88 -15.14 15.86
C VAL A 218 -6.36 -15.88 17.11
N PRO A 219 -5.82 -15.56 18.29
CA PRO A 219 -6.23 -16.19 19.55
C PRO A 219 -7.71 -15.93 19.83
N GLU A 220 -8.44 -16.88 20.39
CA GLU A 220 -9.85 -16.67 20.75
C GLU A 220 -10.05 -15.52 21.74
N GLN A 221 -9.04 -15.23 22.56
CA GLN A 221 -9.04 -14.18 23.57
C GLN A 221 -8.65 -12.81 23.01
N TRP A 222 -8.43 -12.67 21.70
CA TRP A 222 -7.99 -11.42 21.07
C TRP A 222 -8.84 -10.18 21.45
N PRO A 223 -10.18 -10.24 21.62
CA PRO A 223 -10.96 -9.06 21.97
C PRO A 223 -10.59 -8.54 23.37
N ARG A 224 -10.30 -9.46 24.30
CA ARG A 224 -9.89 -9.11 25.67
C ARG A 224 -8.49 -8.55 25.71
N ILE A 225 -7.56 -9.18 24.98
CA ILE A 225 -6.18 -8.69 24.85
C ILE A 225 -6.19 -7.26 24.29
N LEU A 226 -6.94 -7.03 23.21
CA LEU A 226 -7.05 -5.71 22.59
C LEU A 226 -7.73 -4.70 23.53
N SER A 227 -8.78 -5.10 24.26
CA SER A 227 -9.44 -4.24 25.25
C SER A 227 -8.49 -3.81 26.38
N CYS A 228 -7.73 -4.76 26.94
CA CYS A 228 -6.73 -4.47 27.97
C CYS A 228 -5.63 -3.54 27.44
N TRP A 229 -5.23 -3.72 26.18
CA TRP A 229 -4.17 -2.93 25.54
C TRP A 229 -4.64 -1.49 25.31
N LEU A 230 -5.85 -1.32 24.78
CA LEU A 230 -6.48 -0.01 24.61
C LEU A 230 -6.63 0.75 25.94
N LYS A 231 -6.90 0.03 27.04
CA LYS A 231 -6.97 0.59 28.40
C LYS A 231 -5.60 0.88 29.04
N GLY A 232 -4.49 0.64 28.33
CA GLY A 232 -3.14 0.89 28.84
C GLY A 232 -2.66 -0.10 29.91
N ILE A 233 -3.28 -1.27 30.02
CA ILE A 233 -2.83 -2.32 30.95
C ILE A 233 -1.51 -2.89 30.42
N SER A 234 -0.51 -3.07 31.30
CA SER A 234 0.77 -3.65 30.89
C SER A 234 0.64 -5.12 30.54
N THR A 235 1.48 -5.59 29.61
CA THR A 235 1.52 -6.99 29.16
C THR A 235 1.73 -7.98 30.31
N ILE A 236 2.52 -7.60 31.31
CA ILE A 236 2.76 -8.40 32.53
C ILE A 236 1.46 -8.66 33.29
N LYS A 237 0.64 -7.61 33.49
CA LYS A 237 -0.66 -7.72 34.18
C LYS A 237 -1.71 -8.46 33.33
N MET A 238 -1.59 -8.43 32.01
CA MET A 238 -2.46 -9.20 31.12
C MET A 238 -2.20 -10.70 31.23
N VAL A 239 -0.94 -11.12 31.31
CA VAL A 239 -0.54 -12.53 31.44
C VAL A 239 -0.94 -13.11 32.81
N GLU A 240 -1.01 -12.27 33.84
CA GLU A 240 -1.48 -12.66 35.18
C GLU A 240 -3.00 -12.87 35.26
N SER A 241 -3.78 -12.37 34.29
CA SER A 241 -5.24 -12.52 34.24
C SER A 241 -5.66 -13.95 33.86
N ASP A 242 -6.41 -14.62 34.73
CA ASP A 242 -6.91 -16.00 34.51
C ASP A 242 -7.77 -16.14 33.23
N GLU A 243 -8.36 -15.04 32.76
CA GLU A 243 -9.17 -14.99 31.54
C GLU A 243 -8.34 -14.92 30.24
N ILE A 244 -7.04 -14.63 30.34
CA ILE A 244 -6.07 -14.53 29.22
C ILE A 244 -5.04 -15.68 29.27
N LYS A 245 -4.88 -16.34 30.44
CA LYS A 245 -3.92 -17.45 30.70
C LYS A 245 -4.09 -18.71 29.85
N SER A 246 -5.18 -18.88 29.11
CA SER A 246 -5.37 -20.07 28.26
C SER A 246 -4.35 -20.20 27.11
N PHE A 247 -3.40 -19.26 26.98
CA PHE A 247 -2.26 -19.34 26.07
C PHE A 247 -1.19 -20.37 26.47
N THR A 248 -1.24 -20.97 27.67
CA THR A 248 -0.08 -21.70 28.24
C THR A 248 -0.32 -23.15 28.65
N ASN A 249 -1.27 -23.86 28.03
CA ASN A 249 -1.45 -25.31 28.25
C ASN A 249 -0.80 -26.22 27.20
N ASP A 250 0.05 -25.70 26.31
CA ASP A 250 0.92 -26.55 25.48
C ASP A 250 2.39 -26.38 25.89
N PRO A 251 2.96 -27.31 26.69
CA PRO A 251 4.33 -27.21 27.19
C PRO A 251 5.41 -27.52 26.14
N THR A 252 5.10 -27.54 24.84
CA THR A 252 5.99 -28.14 23.81
C THR A 252 6.62 -27.19 22.81
N THR A 253 6.46 -25.88 22.93
CA THR A 253 7.12 -24.91 22.03
C THR A 253 7.78 -23.79 22.81
N LEU A 254 9.04 -24.03 23.19
CA LEU A 254 10.07 -23.01 23.40
C LEU A 254 11.03 -23.05 22.20
#